data_AF-A0A7V2ALM4-F1
#
_entry.id   AF-A0A7V2ALM4-F1
#
_cell.length_a   1.000
_cell.length_b   1.000
_cell.length_c   1.000
_cell.angle_alpha   90.00
_cell.angle_beta   90.00
_cell.angle_gamma   90.00
#
_symmetry.space_group_name_H-M   'P 1'
#
loop_
_entity.id
_entity.type
_entity.pdbx_description
1 polymer ?
#
loop_
_entity_poly.entity_id
_entity_poly.type
_entity_poly.pdbx_seq_one_letter_code
_entity_poly.pdbx_strand_id
1 'polypeptide(L)'
;MAEEDDADKTEDPTEKKKEKAKEKGQTANSMEVKSWVVLMIATLGLAFMASGIATDVRLLSTKFIEFPDQIPMDNQHLIKMMADTLLQAGLTLAPFVGLLL
;
A
#
# COMPACT_ATOMS: atom_id res chain seq x y z
N MET A 1 45.42 -1.62 7.85
CA MET A 1 45.82 -3.04 7.73
C MET A 1 44.68 -3.70 6.96
N ALA A 2 44.94 -4.13 5.73
CA ALA A 2 43.91 -4.53 4.77
C ALA A 2 43.16 -5.76 5.26
N GLU A 3 41.83 -5.65 5.41
CA GLU A 3 40.96 -6.82 5.46
C GLU A 3 41.03 -7.44 4.06
N GLU A 4 41.68 -8.60 3.95
CA GLU A 4 41.75 -9.35 2.70
C GLU A 4 40.32 -9.63 2.21
N ASP A 5 40.10 -9.30 0.94
CA ASP A 5 38.84 -9.44 0.23
C ASP A 5 38.50 -10.94 0.06
N ASP A 6 37.91 -11.50 1.10
CA ASP A 6 37.49 -12.90 1.18
C ASP A 6 36.30 -13.21 0.24
N ALA A 7 35.79 -12.20 -0.49
CA ALA A 7 34.71 -12.31 -1.47
C ALA A 7 35.18 -12.92 -2.80
N ASP A 8 36.47 -12.87 -3.12
CA ASP A 8 37.05 -13.38 -4.38
C ASP A 8 37.50 -14.86 -4.30
N LYS A 9 37.37 -15.52 -3.14
CA LYS A 9 37.68 -16.95 -3.00
C LYS A 9 36.50 -17.80 -3.48
N THR A 10 36.73 -18.59 -4.53
CA THR A 10 35.74 -19.49 -5.14
C THR A 10 35.54 -20.81 -4.39
N GLU A 11 36.15 -20.97 -3.21
CA GLU A 11 36.06 -22.17 -2.39
C GLU A 11 34.89 -22.09 -1.41
N ASP A 12 34.19 -23.21 -1.20
CA ASP A 12 33.10 -23.28 -0.23
C ASP A 12 33.60 -22.92 1.19
N PRO A 13 32.88 -22.06 1.93
CA PRO A 13 33.30 -21.64 3.25
C PRO A 13 33.35 -22.83 4.22
N THR A 14 34.48 -22.96 4.92
CA THR A 14 34.68 -23.99 5.95
C THR A 14 33.67 -23.85 7.09
N GLU A 15 33.39 -24.97 7.79
CA GLU A 15 32.48 -25.03 8.96
C GLU A 15 32.76 -23.91 9.97
N LYS A 16 34.05 -23.68 10.30
CA LYS A 16 34.51 -22.62 11.20
C LYS A 16 34.20 -21.20 10.71
N LYS A 17 34.19 -20.98 9.38
CA LYS A 17 33.85 -19.68 8.77
C LYS A 17 32.34 -19.45 8.79
N LYS A 18 31.53 -20.50 8.56
CA LYS A 18 30.07 -20.46 8.71
C LYS A 18 29.65 -20.20 10.16
N GLU A 19 30.33 -20.83 11.12
CA GLU A 19 30.07 -20.63 12.56
C GLU A 19 30.39 -19.18 12.98
N LYS A 20 31.56 -18.64 12.58
CA LYS A 20 31.90 -17.22 12.79
C LYS A 20 30.91 -16.27 12.11
N ALA A 21 30.41 -16.59 10.93
CA ALA A 21 29.40 -15.77 10.25
C ALA A 21 28.09 -15.75 11.03
N LYS A 22 27.65 -16.89 11.57
CA LYS A 22 26.48 -16.99 12.46
C LYS A 22 26.69 -16.22 13.77
N GLU A 23 27.85 -16.35 14.43
CA GLU A 23 28.20 -15.59 15.64
C GLU A 23 28.22 -14.07 15.39
N LYS A 24 28.66 -13.65 14.19
CA LYS A 24 28.63 -12.25 13.75
C LYS A 24 27.24 -11.78 13.28
N GLY A 25 26.22 -12.62 13.33
CA GLY A 25 24.86 -12.29 12.90
C GLY A 25 24.69 -12.14 11.38
N GLN A 26 25.67 -12.57 10.59
CA GLN A 26 25.60 -12.58 9.12
C GLN A 26 24.80 -13.81 8.66
N THR A 27 23.49 -13.76 8.87
CA THR A 27 22.54 -14.73 8.33
C THR A 27 22.00 -14.27 6.97
N ALA A 28 21.70 -15.22 6.08
CA ALA A 28 21.05 -14.91 4.81
C ALA A 28 19.70 -14.21 5.05
N ASN A 29 19.59 -12.94 4.68
CA ASN A 29 18.33 -12.22 4.70
C ASN A 29 17.47 -12.69 3.52
N SER A 30 16.34 -13.32 3.81
CA SER A 30 15.44 -13.82 2.75
C SER A 30 14.67 -12.66 2.12
N MET A 31 15.10 -12.22 0.92
CA MET A 31 14.41 -11.19 0.12
C MET A 31 12.98 -11.62 -0.21
N GLU A 32 12.74 -12.92 -0.39
CA GLU A 32 11.42 -13.47 -0.70
C GLU A 32 10.43 -13.23 0.45
N VAL A 33 10.85 -13.48 1.70
CA VAL A 33 10.00 -13.27 2.89
C VAL A 33 9.57 -11.80 3.00
N LYS A 34 10.47 -10.86 2.68
CA LYS A 34 10.13 -9.42 2.68
C LYS A 34 9.04 -9.10 1.66
N SER A 35 9.19 -9.61 0.42
CA SER A 35 8.16 -9.42 -0.62
C SER A 35 6.82 -10.05 -0.23
N TRP A 36 6.82 -11.24 0.36
CA TRP A 36 5.61 -11.89 0.85
C TRP A 36 4.90 -11.07 1.93
N VAL A 37 5.64 -10.50 2.88
CA VAL A 37 5.07 -9.65 3.92
C VAL A 37 4.44 -8.40 3.34
N VAL A 38 5.09 -7.74 2.37
CA VAL A 38 4.53 -6.55 1.69
C VAL A 38 3.23 -6.91 0.94
N LEU A 39 3.22 -8.00 0.19
CA LEU A 39 2.02 -8.46 -0.52
C LEU A 39 0.87 -8.78 0.45
N MET A 40 1.17 -9.41 1.59
CA MET A 40 0.14 -9.69 2.60
C MET A 40 -0.44 -8.41 3.20
N ILE A 41 0.41 -7.44 3.59
CA ILE A 41 -0.05 -6.15 4.14
C ILE A 41 -0.90 -5.41 3.12
N ALA A 42 -0.46 -5.35 1.87
CA ALA A 42 -1.21 -4.70 0.79
C ALA A 42 -2.57 -5.38 0.56
N THR A 43 -2.60 -6.71 0.49
CA THR A 43 -3.83 -7.48 0.24
C THR A 43 -4.82 -7.36 1.38
N LEU A 44 -4.35 -7.53 2.63
CA LEU A 44 -5.20 -7.41 3.81
C LEU A 44 -5.71 -5.99 3.96
N GLY A 45 -4.84 -4.99 3.82
CA GLY A 45 -5.22 -3.60 3.87
C GLY A 45 -6.29 -3.25 2.84
N LEU A 46 -6.12 -3.68 1.57
CA LEU A 46 -7.14 -3.55 0.53
C LEU A 46 -8.46 -4.23 0.93
N ALA A 47 -8.40 -5.46 1.43
CA ALA A 47 -9.60 -6.20 1.83
C ALA A 47 -10.38 -5.50 2.95
N PHE A 48 -9.68 -4.90 3.92
CA PHE A 48 -10.31 -4.15 5.01
C PHE A 48 -11.01 -2.87 4.53
N MET A 49 -10.45 -2.16 3.54
CA MET A 49 -11.03 -0.91 3.03
C MET A 49 -12.05 -1.10 1.89
N ALA A 50 -12.03 -2.25 1.21
CA ALA A 50 -12.83 -2.51 0.01
C ALA A 50 -14.34 -2.30 0.22
N SER A 51 -14.89 -2.78 1.34
CA SER A 51 -16.33 -2.64 1.61
C SER A 51 -16.75 -1.19 1.86
N GLY A 52 -15.91 -0.41 2.55
CA GLY A 52 -16.14 1.01 2.80
C GLY A 52 -16.14 1.79 1.49
N ILE A 53 -15.07 1.64 0.70
CA ILE A 53 -14.93 2.29 -0.61
C ILE A 53 -16.09 1.93 -1.53
N ALA A 54 -16.48 0.65 -1.60
CA ALA A 54 -17.60 0.22 -2.43
C ALA A 54 -18.94 0.85 -1.99
N THR A 55 -19.15 1.00 -0.69
CA THR A 55 -20.36 1.64 -0.13
C THR A 55 -20.40 3.13 -0.47
N ASP A 56 -19.29 3.83 -0.28
CA ASP A 56 -19.19 5.26 -0.56
C ASP A 56 -19.37 5.55 -2.05
N VAL A 57 -18.69 4.78 -2.92
CA VAL A 57 -18.86 4.88 -4.38
C VAL A 57 -20.30 4.64 -4.78
N ARG A 58 -20.97 3.64 -4.21
CA ARG A 58 -22.40 3.40 -4.45
C ARG A 58 -23.23 4.62 -4.04
N LEU A 59 -23.03 5.16 -2.85
CA LEU A 59 -23.79 6.31 -2.34
C LEU A 59 -23.60 7.55 -3.23
N LEU A 60 -22.34 7.86 -3.58
CA LEU A 60 -21.99 8.93 -4.52
C LEU A 60 -22.73 8.74 -5.85
N SER A 61 -22.74 7.53 -6.40
CA SER A 61 -23.38 7.24 -7.69
C SER A 61 -24.91 7.35 -7.63
N THR A 62 -25.54 6.85 -6.55
CA THR A 62 -27.00 6.90 -6.39
C THR A 62 -27.54 8.33 -6.43
N LYS A 63 -26.81 9.31 -5.87
CA LYS A 63 -27.21 10.72 -5.89
C LYS A 63 -27.42 11.27 -7.30
N PHE A 64 -26.64 10.79 -8.29
CA PHE A 64 -26.72 11.25 -9.67
C PHE A 64 -27.64 10.39 -10.55
N ILE A 65 -27.77 9.10 -10.25
CA ILE A 65 -28.54 8.16 -11.06
C ILE A 65 -30.01 8.09 -10.62
N GLU A 66 -30.25 8.07 -9.30
CA GLU A 66 -31.58 7.81 -8.73
C GLU A 66 -32.39 9.09 -8.49
N PHE A 67 -31.70 10.21 -8.19
CA PHE A 67 -32.34 11.49 -7.89
C PHE A 67 -31.83 12.64 -8.79
N PRO A 68 -31.84 12.50 -10.12
CA PRO A 68 -31.33 13.54 -11.01
C PRO A 68 -32.18 14.83 -10.97
N ASP A 69 -33.47 14.71 -10.66
CA ASP A 69 -34.43 15.81 -10.53
C ASP A 69 -34.21 16.66 -9.27
N GLN A 70 -33.50 16.13 -8.28
CA GLN A 70 -33.18 16.83 -7.03
C GLN A 70 -31.89 17.65 -7.13
N ILE A 71 -31.20 17.64 -8.28
CA ILE A 71 -29.99 18.42 -8.52
C ILE A 71 -30.38 19.85 -8.87
N PRO A 72 -30.14 20.84 -7.97
CA PRO A 72 -30.46 22.23 -8.28
C PRO A 72 -29.54 22.73 -9.40
N MET A 73 -30.12 23.36 -10.42
CA MET A 73 -29.39 23.84 -11.61
C MET A 73 -28.91 25.28 -11.48
N ASP A 74 -28.97 25.87 -10.28
CA ASP A 74 -28.39 27.19 -10.04
C ASP A 74 -26.86 27.10 -9.88
N ASN A 75 -26.18 28.16 -10.30
CA ASN A 75 -24.72 28.18 -10.38
C ASN A 75 -24.04 27.95 -9.02
N GLN A 76 -24.64 28.41 -7.91
CA GLN A 76 -24.04 28.28 -6.58
C GLN A 76 -24.12 26.84 -6.06
N HIS A 77 -25.27 26.18 -6.20
CA HIS A 77 -25.43 24.79 -5.77
C HIS A 77 -24.62 23.82 -6.63
N LEU A 78 -24.47 24.07 -7.94
CA LEU A 78 -23.63 23.25 -8.79
C LEU A 78 -22.15 23.29 -8.39
N ILE A 79 -21.61 24.48 -8.11
CA ILE A 79 -20.21 24.63 -7.64
C ILE A 79 -20.02 23.93 -6.29
N LYS A 80 -20.96 24.13 -5.36
CA LYS A 80 -20.90 23.47 -4.04
C LYS A 80 -20.99 21.95 -4.17
N MET A 81 -21.91 21.44 -4.99
CA MET A 81 -22.08 20.02 -5.23
C MET A 81 -20.80 19.41 -5.82
N MET A 82 -20.17 20.09 -6.79
CA MET A 82 -18.91 19.64 -7.37
C MET A 82 -17.79 19.58 -6.32
N ALA A 83 -17.68 20.59 -5.46
CA ALA A 83 -16.71 20.62 -4.37
C ALA A 83 -16.95 19.50 -3.35
N ASP A 84 -18.20 19.31 -2.91
CA ASP A 84 -18.58 18.26 -1.96
C ASP A 84 -18.30 16.87 -2.54
N THR A 85 -18.64 16.64 -3.81
CA THR A 85 -18.37 15.37 -4.52
C THR A 85 -16.87 15.10 -4.64
N LEU A 86 -16.06 16.11 -4.98
CA LEU A 86 -14.60 15.96 -5.05
C LEU A 86 -14.00 15.65 -3.68
N LEU A 87 -14.43 16.36 -2.63
CA LEU A 87 -13.97 16.11 -1.26
C LEU A 87 -14.36 14.71 -0.79
N GLN A 88 -15.59 14.28 -1.06
CA GLN A 88 -16.09 12.98 -0.65
C GLN A 88 -15.38 11.85 -1.40
N ALA A 89 -15.15 12.00 -2.72
CA ALA A 89 -14.35 11.05 -3.50
C ALA A 89 -12.90 10.99 -3.00
N GLY A 90 -12.30 12.14 -2.69
CA GLY A 90 -10.96 12.22 -2.09
C GLY A 90 -10.87 11.51 -0.74
N LEU A 91 -11.85 11.73 0.14
CA LEU A 91 -11.93 11.06 1.45
C LEU A 91 -12.16 9.55 1.31
N THR A 92 -12.96 9.13 0.34
CA THR A 92 -13.20 7.71 0.04
C THR A 92 -11.90 7.01 -0.34
N LEU A 93 -11.05 7.67 -1.13
CA LEU A 93 -9.75 7.13 -1.57
C LEU A 93 -8.61 7.38 -0.57
N ALA A 94 -8.77 8.27 0.41
CA ALA A 94 -7.78 8.60 1.41
C ALA A 94 -7.14 7.38 2.12
N PRO A 95 -7.89 6.37 2.60
CA PRO A 95 -7.28 5.20 3.24
C PRO A 95 -6.42 4.38 2.27
N PHE A 96 -6.79 4.33 0.99
CA PHE A 96 -6.00 3.63 -0.03
C PHE A 96 -4.69 4.38 -0.34
N VAL A 97 -4.76 5.70 -0.49
CA VAL A 97 -3.56 6.54 -0.67
C VAL A 97 -2.65 6.45 0.57
N GLY A 98 -3.22 6.47 1.78
CA GLY A 98 -2.48 6.32 3.02
C GLY A 98 -1.82 4.95 3.20
N LEU A 99 -2.31 3.91 2.52
CA LEU A 99 -1.67 2.58 2.51
C LEU A 99 -0.51 2.50 1.50
N LEU A 100 -0.51 3.33 0.47
CA LEU A 100 0.54 3.36 -0.56
C LEU A 100 1.74 4.25 -0.21
N LEU A 101 1.57 5.20 0.71
CA LEU A 101 2.61 6.12 1.19
C LEU A 101 3.34 5.55 2.41
#